data_AF-A0A924R9K5-F1
#
_entry.id   AF-A0A924R9K5-F1
#
_cell.length_a   1.000
_cell.length_b   1.000
_cell.length_c   1.000
_cell.angle_alpha   90.00
_cell.angle_beta   90.00
_cell.angle_gamma   90.00
#
_symmetry.space_group_name_H-M   'P 1'
#
loop_
_entity.id
_entity.type
_entity.pdbx_description
1 polymer ?
#
loop_
_entity_poly.entity_id
_entity_poly.type
_entity_poly.pdbx_seq_one_letter_code
_entity_poly.pdbx_strand_id
1 'polypeptide(L)'
;MPESKARHPHKHTDHHQKTSNTHLKPKKVSRAVIAAVLFCGFLGLGVSYFIDSTSIATLITGALIGCIAGFIFGYLVNKSLSKK
;
A
#
# COMPACT_ATOMS: atom_id res chain seq x y z
N MET A 1 -39.38 -4.48 -51.50
CA MET A 1 -39.65 -5.01 -50.14
C MET A 1 -40.05 -3.85 -49.26
N PRO A 2 -41.14 -3.92 -48.48
CA PRO A 2 -41.64 -2.79 -47.73
C PRO A 2 -40.91 -2.63 -46.39
N GLU A 3 -40.57 -1.38 -46.09
CA GLU A 3 -40.07 -0.91 -44.81
C GLU A 3 -41.21 -0.74 -43.79
N SER A 4 -40.87 -1.08 -42.54
CA SER A 4 -41.50 -0.67 -41.27
C SER A 4 -42.84 -1.29 -40.83
N LYS A 5 -42.82 -1.95 -39.65
CA LYS A 5 -43.63 -1.56 -38.48
C LYS A 5 -43.30 -2.37 -37.22
N ALA A 6 -43.09 -1.63 -36.12
CA ALA A 6 -43.21 -2.02 -34.71
C ALA A 6 -42.18 -3.05 -34.16
N ARG A 7 -41.06 -2.57 -33.60
CA ARG A 7 -40.85 -2.29 -32.16
C ARG A 7 -40.97 -3.52 -31.25
N HIS A 8 -39.82 -4.04 -30.84
CA HIS A 8 -39.46 -4.07 -29.42
C HIS A 8 -37.95 -3.80 -29.29
N PRO A 9 -37.51 -2.64 -28.78
CA PRO A 9 -36.16 -2.56 -28.25
C PRO A 9 -36.12 -3.51 -27.07
N HIS A 10 -35.29 -4.55 -27.17
CA HIS A 10 -34.99 -5.41 -26.03
C HIS A 10 -34.40 -4.50 -24.95
N LYS A 11 -35.18 -4.23 -23.90
CA LYS A 11 -34.69 -3.65 -22.67
C LYS A 11 -33.62 -4.61 -22.16
N HIS A 12 -32.36 -4.25 -22.31
CA HIS A 12 -31.33 -4.83 -21.47
C HIS A 12 -31.64 -4.37 -20.05
N THR A 13 -31.97 -5.33 -19.20
CA THR A 13 -32.04 -5.11 -17.76
C THR A 13 -30.65 -4.70 -17.31
N ASP A 14 -30.49 -3.43 -16.93
CA ASP A 14 -29.35 -2.93 -16.16
C ASP A 14 -29.35 -3.62 -14.79
N HIS A 15 -28.89 -4.87 -14.77
CA HIS A 15 -28.73 -5.67 -13.56
C HIS A 15 -27.30 -6.15 -13.42
N HIS A 16 -26.38 -5.21 -13.51
CA HIS A 16 -25.35 -5.17 -12.48
C HIS A 16 -25.59 -3.92 -11.66
N GLN A 17 -26.43 -4.08 -10.63
CA GLN A 17 -26.21 -3.40 -9.37
C GLN A 17 -24.71 -3.51 -9.08
N LYS A 18 -23.95 -2.46 -9.38
CA LYS A 18 -22.80 -2.12 -8.56
C LYS A 18 -23.40 -1.83 -7.21
N THR A 19 -23.58 -2.88 -6.41
CA THR A 19 -23.64 -2.73 -4.98
C THR A 19 -22.41 -1.90 -4.66
N SER A 20 -22.67 -0.63 -4.36
CA SER A 20 -21.71 0.24 -3.72
C SER A 20 -21.45 -0.40 -2.37
N ASN A 21 -20.64 -1.45 -2.37
CA ASN A 21 -19.93 -1.89 -1.22
C ASN A 21 -18.93 -0.78 -0.96
N THR A 22 -19.41 0.27 -0.30
CA THR A 22 -18.64 1.30 0.38
C THR A 22 -17.94 0.68 1.60
N HIS A 23 -17.48 -0.57 1.49
CA HIS A 23 -16.52 -1.10 2.41
C HIS A 23 -15.19 -0.52 1.94
N LEU A 24 -14.65 0.42 2.73
CA LEU A 24 -13.26 0.81 2.63
C LEU A 24 -12.45 -0.48 2.52
N LYS A 25 -11.90 -0.77 1.33
CA LYS A 25 -10.98 -1.90 1.19
C LYS A 25 -9.90 -1.62 2.22
N PRO A 26 -9.63 -2.51 3.18
CA PRO A 26 -8.59 -2.26 4.16
C PRO A 26 -7.33 -1.94 3.36
N LYS A 27 -6.73 -0.78 3.63
CA LYS A 27 -5.47 -0.37 3.02
C LYS A 27 -4.45 -1.38 3.52
N LYS A 28 -4.33 -2.51 2.81
CA LYS A 28 -3.42 -3.59 3.19
C LYS A 28 -2.03 -2.98 3.15
N VAL A 29 -1.41 -2.87 4.31
CA VAL A 29 -0.01 -2.48 4.39
C VAL A 29 0.74 -3.51 3.56
N SER A 30 1.41 -3.06 2.50
CA SER A 30 2.09 -4.00 1.61
C SER A 30 3.17 -4.73 2.40
N ARG A 31 3.27 -6.04 2.21
CA ARG A 31 4.32 -6.85 2.83
C ARG A 31 5.71 -6.27 2.52
N ALA A 32 5.86 -5.65 1.35
CA ALA A 32 7.08 -4.93 0.97
C ALA A 32 7.38 -3.73 1.89
N VAL A 33 6.36 -2.98 2.30
CA VAL A 33 6.53 -1.85 3.24
C VAL A 33 6.93 -2.37 4.62
N ILE A 34 6.28 -3.44 5.09
CA ILE A 34 6.63 -4.06 6.38
C ILE A 34 8.06 -4.59 6.36
N ALA A 35 8.46 -5.29 5.31
CA ALA A 35 9.82 -5.80 5.15
C ALA A 35 10.86 -4.67 5.11
N ALA A 36 10.58 -3.57 4.40
CA ALA A 36 11.47 -2.41 4.32
C ALA A 36 11.63 -1.70 5.68
N VAL A 37 10.53 -1.54 6.43
CA VAL A 37 10.55 -0.96 7.78
C VAL A 37 11.37 -1.83 8.74
N LEU A 38 11.15 -3.15 8.73
CA LEU A 38 11.90 -4.06 9.59
C LEU A 38 13.40 -4.04 9.23
N PHE A 39 13.73 -4.15 7.95
CA PHE A 39 15.12 -4.13 7.49
C PHE A 39 15.84 -2.83 7.86
N CYS A 40 15.22 -1.69 7.56
CA CYS A 40 15.81 -0.38 7.86
C CYS A 40 15.85 -0.08 9.37
N GLY A 41 14.86 -0.57 10.12
CA GLY A 41 14.84 -0.50 11.59
C GLY A 41 15.98 -1.29 12.23
N PHE A 42 16.22 -2.54 11.80
CA PHE A 42 17.35 -3.34 12.28
C PHE A 42 18.69 -2.76 11.87
N LEU A 43 18.80 -2.21 10.66
CA LEU A 43 20.00 -1.48 10.24
C LEU A 43 20.24 -0.23 11.09
N GLY A 44 19.22 0.58 11.35
CA GLY A 44 19.32 1.76 12.21
C GLY A 44 19.72 1.40 13.63
N LEU A 45 19.16 0.33 14.19
CA LEU A 45 19.53 -0.20 15.50
C LEU A 45 20.98 -0.68 15.52
N GLY A 46 21.41 -1.42 14.50
CA GLY A 46 22.79 -1.90 14.36
C GLY A 46 23.78 -0.75 14.26
N VAL A 47 23.50 0.25 13.40
CA VAL A 47 24.34 1.44 13.25
C VAL A 47 24.44 2.22 14.57
N SER A 48 23.33 2.46 15.26
CA SER A 48 23.36 3.11 16.58
C SER A 48 24.13 2.33 17.63
N TYR A 49 24.03 1.00 17.62
CA TYR A 49 24.82 0.15 18.50
C TYR A 49 26.33 0.31 18.25
N PHE A 50 26.76 0.43 16.99
CA PHE A 50 28.18 0.66 16.68
C PHE A 50 28.68 2.06 17.02
N ILE A 51 27.82 3.08 17.00
CA ILE A 51 28.23 4.48 17.22
C ILE A 51 28.51 4.76 18.70
N ASP A 52 27.64 4.29 19.60
CA ASP A 52 27.71 4.69 21.02
C ASP A 52 27.58 3.50 21.98
N SER A 53 27.65 2.27 21.46
CA SER A 53 27.72 0.97 22.17
C SER A 53 26.60 0.61 23.15
N THR A 54 25.95 1.56 23.83
CA THR A 54 24.95 1.28 24.88
C THR A 54 24.05 2.46 25.26
N SER A 55 24.21 3.65 24.67
CA SER A 55 23.28 4.76 24.98
C SER A 55 21.87 4.44 24.50
N ILE A 56 20.94 4.25 25.45
CA ILE A 56 19.54 3.95 25.17
C ILE A 56 18.92 5.03 24.27
N ALA A 57 19.34 6.29 24.46
CA ALA A 57 18.91 7.40 23.63
C ALA A 57 19.31 7.21 22.16
N THR A 58 20.56 6.86 21.86
CA THR A 58 21.03 6.69 20.48
C THR A 58 20.41 5.46 19.81
N LEU A 59 20.15 4.39 20.57
CA LEU A 59 19.41 3.21 20.09
C LEU A 59 17.97 3.56 19.69
N ILE A 60 17.24 4.30 20.54
CA ILE A 60 15.88 4.74 20.26
C ILE A 60 15.86 5.68 19.05
N THR A 61 16.77 6.65 19.01
CA THR A 61 16.87 7.61 17.89
C THR A 61 17.19 6.91 16.57
N GLY A 62 18.14 5.98 16.54
CA GLY A 62 18.48 5.23 15.32
C GLY A 62 17.36 4.30 14.86
N ALA A 63 16.67 3.64 15.80
CA ALA A 63 15.50 2.82 15.48
C ALA A 63 14.35 3.67 14.89
N LEU A 64 14.09 4.85 15.47
CA LEU A 64 13.09 5.79 14.95
C LEU A 64 13.43 6.25 13.54
N ILE A 65 14.66 6.71 13.32
CA ILE A 65 15.14 7.18 12.02
C ILE A 65 15.06 6.03 10.98
N GLY A 66 15.53 4.84 11.34
CA GLY A 66 15.48 3.65 10.49
C GLY A 66 14.06 3.25 10.11
N CYS A 67 13.12 3.26 11.07
CA CYS A 67 11.72 2.97 10.80
C CYS A 67 11.06 4.00 9.88
N ILE A 68 11.33 5.29 10.08
CA ILE A 68 10.80 6.37 9.23
C ILE A 68 11.34 6.24 7.80
N ALA A 69 12.66 6.06 7.66
CA ALA A 69 13.30 5.88 6.37
C ALA A 69 12.77 4.63 5.64
N GLY A 70 12.67 3.50 6.36
CA GLY A 70 12.12 2.25 5.84
C GLY A 70 10.65 2.36 5.42
N PHE A 71 9.84 3.16 6.13
CA PHE A 71 8.46 3.39 5.75
C PHE A 71 8.35 4.19 4.45
N ILE A 72 9.10 5.28 4.32
CA ILE A 72 9.11 6.11 3.10
C ILE A 72 9.63 5.29 1.93
N PHE A 73 10.74 4.58 2.10
CA PHE A 73 11.33 3.73 1.07
C PHE A 73 10.37 2.62 0.65
N GLY A 74 9.83 1.87 1.60
CA GLY A 74 8.86 0.81 1.34
C GLY A 74 7.60 1.32 0.65
N TYR A 75 7.12 2.51 1.02
CA TYR A 75 5.96 3.15 0.39
C TYR A 75 6.25 3.51 -1.07
N LEU A 76 7.44 4.08 -1.35
CA LEU A 76 7.88 4.42 -2.71
C LEU A 76 8.05 3.17 -3.58
N VAL A 77 8.69 2.13 -3.06
CA VAL A 77 8.87 0.85 -3.76
C VAL A 77 7.52 0.21 -4.07
N ASN A 78 6.62 0.12 -3.09
CA ASN A 78 5.29 -0.42 -3.31
C ASN A 78 4.48 0.39 -4.34
N LYS A 79 4.60 1.72 -4.32
CA LYS A 79 3.97 2.60 -5.31
C LYS A 79 4.55 2.40 -6.72
N SER A 80 5.85 2.20 -6.84
CA SER A 80 6.53 1.93 -8.12
C SER A 80 6.10 0.58 -8.70
N LEU A 81 6.08 -0.47 -7.88
CA LEU A 81 5.72 -1.82 -8.30
C LEU A 81 4.23 -1.97 -8.63
N SER A 82 3.36 -1.22 -7.94
CA SER A 82 1.91 -1.25 -8.20
C SER A 82 1.50 -0.53 -9.50
N LYS A 83 2.41 0.15 -10.19
CA LYS A 83 2.13 0.82 -11.47
C LYS A 83 2.27 -0.10 -12.70
N LYS A 84 2.63 -1.37 -12.52
CA LYS A 84 2.82 -2.36 -13.58
C LYS A 84 1.66 -3.36 -13.60
#